data_AF-A0A955S7W0-F1
#
_entry.id   AF-A0A955S7W0-F1
#
_cell.length_a   1.000
_cell.length_b   1.000
_cell.length_c   1.000
_cell.angle_alpha   90.00
_cell.angle_beta   90.00
_cell.angle_gamma   90.00
#
_symmetry.space_group_name_H-M   'P 1'
#
loop_
_entity.id
_entity.type
_entity.pdbx_description
1 polymer ?
#
loop_
_entity_poly.entity_id
_entity_poly.type
_entity_poly.pdbx_seq_one_letter_code
_entity_poly.pdbx_strand_id
1 'polypeptide(L)'
;MKYKLAILLVLTVGLGLSFGIHSFENGISAQLPSQSEIVSRNIDDSDGELPWRPVPTSQPIRLAQALVSDAEVIDSPTPTPLPPKTFTIEKFEPLPEEKTVLLTFSEEVDMEELRNRGEVQPYAYLDWWSSSVQGKVFRLKGGFEYGNEYEITFPEKVTSRNGKTYRPSLVKFHMPDRPQALEFTEKKTLIERNSRQMIHLDVVNIDEIQFEGIQVPPMALPLARSMVKDSTPQSLESLTKDLEEEYTQFAEALSGSEEFKPFLRDPVADKNLFFSPTEKNIKKPFSVPLSFRKNPEGGTLELLRFKNNVSDGSGMTEARVYR
;
A
#
# COMPACT_ATOMS: atom_id res chain seq x y z
N MET A 1 17.41 35.32 2.60
CA MET A 1 18.00 35.74 1.31
C MET A 1 16.85 35.94 0.33
N LYS A 2 16.57 37.18 -0.09
CA LYS A 2 15.47 37.50 -1.02
C LYS A 2 16.05 37.64 -2.43
N TYR A 3 15.69 36.74 -3.35
CA TYR A 3 15.98 36.91 -4.77
C TYR A 3 14.81 37.66 -5.41
N LYS A 4 15.08 38.84 -5.97
CA LYS A 4 14.16 39.56 -6.86
C LYS A 4 14.28 38.94 -8.24
N LEU A 5 13.24 38.25 -8.69
CA LEU A 5 13.15 37.73 -10.06
C LEU A 5 12.42 38.77 -10.93
N ALA A 6 13.13 39.36 -11.89
CA ALA A 6 12.53 40.21 -12.91
C ALA A 6 12.07 39.32 -14.07
N ILE A 7 10.76 39.27 -14.32
CA ILE A 7 10.16 38.53 -15.46
C ILE A 7 9.90 39.52 -16.59
N LEU A 8 10.61 39.34 -17.70
CA LEU A 8 10.43 40.05 -18.97
C LEU A 8 9.46 39.23 -19.84
N LEU A 9 8.30 39.81 -20.17
CA LEU A 9 7.24 39.14 -20.93
C LEU A 9 7.40 39.50 -22.42
N VAL A 10 7.75 38.52 -23.26
CA VAL A 10 7.77 38.64 -24.72
C VAL A 10 6.55 37.90 -25.27
N LEU A 11 5.59 38.65 -25.82
CA LEU A 11 4.40 38.13 -26.50
C LEU A 11 4.74 37.82 -27.95
N THR A 12 4.48 36.59 -28.39
CA THR A 12 4.44 36.22 -29.81
C THR A 12 3.10 35.56 -30.10
N VAL A 13 2.31 36.20 -30.97
CA VAL A 13 0.98 35.76 -31.41
C VAL A 13 1.15 34.87 -32.64
N GLY A 14 0.50 33.71 -32.65
CA GLY A 14 0.55 32.76 -33.77
C GLY A 14 -0.71 31.92 -33.88
N LEU A 15 -1.68 32.48 -34.61
CA LEU A 15 -2.76 31.90 -35.44
C LEU A 15 -3.07 30.40 -35.35
N GLY A 16 -4.38 30.13 -35.24
CA GLY A 16 -4.98 28.79 -35.14
C GLY A 16 -5.31 28.12 -36.46
N LEU A 17 -5.77 26.87 -36.35
CA LEU A 17 -6.45 26.09 -37.37
C LEU A 17 -7.43 25.14 -36.68
N SER A 18 -8.71 25.25 -37.04
CA SER A 18 -9.82 24.45 -36.53
C SER A 18 -10.12 23.32 -37.51
N PHE A 19 -10.30 22.10 -37.01
CA PHE A 19 -10.90 20.99 -37.74
C PHE A 19 -11.96 20.32 -36.86
N GLY A 20 -13.20 20.33 -37.34
CA GLY A 20 -14.34 19.65 -36.72
C GLY A 20 -14.44 18.20 -37.17
N ILE A 21 -14.93 17.33 -36.28
CA ILE A 21 -15.35 15.96 -36.62
C ILE A 21 -16.65 15.63 -35.87
N HIS A 22 -17.59 15.05 -36.64
CA HIS A 22 -18.93 14.60 -36.28
C HIS A 22 -18.99 13.58 -35.14
N SER A 23 -20.01 13.72 -34.30
CA SER A 23 -20.49 12.70 -33.35
C SER A 23 -21.44 11.71 -34.04
N PHE A 24 -21.26 10.42 -33.76
CA PHE A 24 -22.25 9.37 -33.98
C PHE A 24 -22.78 8.91 -32.62
N GLU A 25 -24.08 9.11 -32.37
CA GLU A 25 -24.82 8.48 -31.28
C GLU A 25 -25.15 7.03 -31.63
N ASN A 26 -25.00 6.13 -30.68
CA ASN A 26 -25.83 4.93 -30.60
C ASN A 26 -25.96 4.52 -29.12
N GLY A 27 -27.17 4.68 -28.60
CA GLY A 27 -27.56 4.25 -27.27
C GLY A 27 -27.89 2.76 -27.25
N ILE A 28 -27.58 2.11 -26.13
CA ILE A 28 -28.26 0.89 -25.69
C ILE A 28 -28.51 1.02 -24.19
N SER A 29 -29.80 1.05 -23.86
CA SER A 29 -30.37 1.00 -22.52
C SER A 29 -30.39 -0.46 -22.02
N ALA A 30 -30.00 -0.70 -20.79
CA ALA A 30 -30.23 -1.99 -20.11
C ALA A 30 -30.73 -1.76 -18.69
N GLN A 31 -31.96 -2.23 -18.45
CA GLN A 31 -32.70 -2.22 -17.20
C GLN A 31 -32.09 -3.15 -16.14
N LEU A 32 -32.00 -2.65 -14.91
CA LEU A 32 -31.78 -3.43 -13.69
C LEU A 32 -33.10 -4.08 -13.22
N PRO A 33 -33.08 -5.33 -12.72
CA PRO A 33 -34.15 -5.85 -11.88
C PRO A 33 -33.90 -5.58 -10.40
N SER A 34 -35.02 -5.27 -9.73
CA SER A 34 -35.22 -4.90 -8.34
C SER A 34 -35.18 -6.08 -7.36
N GLN A 35 -35.00 -5.71 -6.09
CA GLN A 35 -34.92 -6.54 -4.89
C GLN A 35 -36.23 -7.25 -4.49
N SER A 36 -36.07 -8.39 -3.79
CA SER A 36 -36.83 -8.95 -2.64
C SER A 36 -36.44 -10.45 -2.59
N GLU A 37 -36.22 -11.15 -1.47
CA GLU A 37 -36.96 -11.19 -0.21
C GLU A 37 -36.03 -11.54 0.96
N ILE A 38 -36.28 -10.91 2.10
CA ILE A 38 -35.78 -11.27 3.41
C ILE A 38 -36.73 -12.33 3.98
N VAL A 39 -36.23 -13.53 4.27
CA VAL A 39 -36.96 -14.55 5.03
C VAL A 39 -36.26 -14.75 6.36
N SER A 40 -36.86 -14.15 7.39
CA SER A 40 -36.63 -14.44 8.80
C SER A 40 -37.03 -15.88 9.11
N ARG A 41 -36.18 -16.63 9.81
CA ARG A 41 -36.58 -17.88 10.48
C ARG A 41 -36.30 -17.78 11.97
N ASN A 42 -37.32 -18.27 12.68
CA ASN A 42 -37.55 -18.19 14.11
C ASN A 42 -36.48 -18.91 14.94
N ILE A 43 -36.21 -18.28 16.08
CA ILE A 43 -35.64 -18.85 17.28
C ILE A 43 -36.67 -19.81 17.86
N ASP A 44 -36.26 -21.05 18.11
CA ASP A 44 -37.02 -22.01 18.90
C ASP A 44 -36.15 -22.41 20.10
N ASP A 45 -36.66 -22.08 21.27
CA ASP A 45 -36.13 -22.41 22.59
C ASP A 45 -36.34 -23.90 22.85
N SER A 46 -35.31 -24.61 23.30
CA SER A 46 -35.53 -25.84 24.07
C SER A 46 -34.39 -26.08 25.04
N ASP A 47 -34.73 -25.92 26.31
CA ASP A 47 -34.00 -26.24 27.52
C ASP A 47 -33.47 -27.68 27.54
N GLY A 48 -32.24 -27.84 28.05
CA GLY A 48 -31.61 -29.13 28.26
C GLY A 48 -30.52 -29.03 29.34
N GLU A 49 -30.95 -28.80 30.58
CA GLU A 49 -30.09 -28.89 31.78
C GLU A 49 -29.50 -30.31 31.93
N LEU A 50 -28.18 -30.40 32.10
CA LEU A 50 -27.48 -31.62 32.51
C LEU A 50 -26.95 -31.45 33.95
N PRO A 51 -27.19 -32.41 34.86
CA PRO A 51 -26.85 -32.26 36.27
C PRO A 51 -25.37 -32.53 36.55
N TRP A 52 -24.77 -31.59 37.28
CA TRP A 52 -23.45 -31.66 37.89
C TRP A 52 -23.38 -32.75 38.97
N ARG A 53 -22.38 -33.64 38.91
CA ARG A 53 -22.01 -34.54 40.01
C ARG A 53 -20.76 -34.02 40.72
N PRO A 54 -20.77 -33.84 42.05
CA PRO A 54 -19.57 -33.53 42.81
C PRO A 54 -18.74 -34.81 43.08
N VAL A 55 -17.41 -34.68 42.93
CA VAL A 55 -16.44 -35.71 43.33
C VAL A 55 -16.00 -35.45 44.78
N PRO A 56 -15.96 -36.47 45.65
CA PRO A 56 -15.69 -36.29 47.07
C PRO A 56 -14.21 -36.06 47.41
N THR A 57 -14.04 -35.20 48.40
CA THR A 57 -12.82 -34.89 49.16
C THR A 57 -12.32 -36.11 49.94
N SER A 58 -11.01 -36.39 49.90
CA SER A 58 -10.36 -37.28 50.86
C SER A 58 -8.92 -36.87 51.17
N GLN A 59 -8.83 -36.19 52.32
CA GLN A 59 -7.82 -36.22 53.41
C GLN A 59 -6.32 -35.91 53.18
N PRO A 60 -5.70 -35.19 54.15
CA PRO A 60 -4.27 -34.88 54.18
C PRO A 60 -3.45 -36.02 54.79
N ILE A 61 -2.34 -36.39 54.14
CA ILE A 61 -1.36 -37.32 54.71
C ILE A 61 -0.38 -36.53 55.60
N ARG A 62 -0.20 -37.07 56.81
CA ARG A 62 0.61 -36.55 57.92
C ARG A 62 2.12 -36.55 57.64
N LEU A 63 2.78 -35.61 58.31
CA LEU A 63 4.21 -35.58 58.62
C LEU A 63 4.77 -36.96 59.01
N ALA A 64 5.90 -37.31 58.41
CA ALA A 64 6.96 -38.08 59.05
C ALA A 64 8.30 -37.37 58.79
N GLN A 65 8.79 -36.65 59.80
CA GLN A 65 10.20 -36.31 59.94
C GLN A 65 10.89 -37.51 60.61
N ALA A 66 11.92 -38.06 59.98
CA ALA A 66 12.96 -38.80 60.69
C ALA A 66 14.23 -38.94 59.84
N LEU A 67 15.32 -38.44 60.42
CA LEU A 67 16.66 -39.03 60.46
C LEU A 67 17.57 -38.92 59.22
N VAL A 68 18.47 -37.94 59.36
CA VAL A 68 19.86 -37.89 58.90
C VAL A 68 20.50 -39.28 58.77
N SER A 69 21.06 -39.56 57.60
CA SER A 69 22.20 -40.45 57.45
C SER A 69 23.10 -39.86 56.36
N ASP A 70 24.34 -39.57 56.75
CA ASP A 70 25.42 -39.18 55.87
C ASP A 70 25.70 -40.31 54.87
N ALA A 71 25.34 -40.07 53.61
CA ALA A 71 25.77 -40.85 52.47
C ALA A 71 26.45 -39.90 51.50
N GLU A 72 27.74 -40.13 51.25
CA GLU A 72 28.51 -39.43 50.23
C GLU A 72 27.77 -39.50 48.89
N VAL A 73 27.29 -38.34 48.45
CA VAL A 73 26.72 -38.14 47.12
C VAL A 73 27.88 -38.19 46.13
N ILE A 74 28.10 -39.36 45.54
CA ILE A 74 28.86 -39.49 44.29
C ILE A 74 28.03 -38.76 43.24
N ASP A 75 28.45 -37.53 42.92
CA ASP A 75 27.87 -36.68 41.88
C ASP A 75 27.90 -37.46 40.56
N SER A 76 26.75 -38.05 40.23
CA SER A 76 26.57 -38.71 38.95
C SER A 76 26.61 -37.61 37.89
N PRO A 77 27.51 -37.67 36.89
CA PRO A 77 27.57 -36.63 35.89
C PRO A 77 26.20 -36.50 35.25
N THR A 78 25.61 -35.31 35.37
CA THR A 78 24.38 -34.95 34.67
C THR A 78 24.55 -35.37 33.21
N PRO A 79 23.69 -36.25 32.66
CA PRO A 79 23.86 -36.70 31.29
C PRO A 79 23.84 -35.45 30.40
N THR A 80 24.98 -35.16 29.77
CA THR A 80 25.06 -34.11 28.75
C THR A 80 23.96 -34.40 27.74
N PRO A 81 22.99 -33.48 27.53
CA PRO A 81 21.91 -33.72 26.60
C PRO A 81 22.54 -34.03 25.24
N LEU A 82 22.27 -35.24 24.73
CA LEU A 82 22.76 -35.66 23.43
C LEU A 82 22.43 -34.57 22.41
N PRO A 83 23.37 -34.20 21.50
CA PRO A 83 23.08 -33.20 20.50
C PRO A 83 21.82 -33.62 19.73
N PRO A 84 20.88 -32.70 19.49
CA PRO A 84 19.63 -33.04 18.83
C PRO A 84 19.94 -33.72 17.49
N LYS A 85 19.37 -34.91 17.28
CA LYS A 85 19.53 -35.68 16.04
C LYS A 85 18.84 -35.02 14.83
N THR A 86 18.13 -33.92 15.08
CA THR A 86 17.29 -33.24 14.11
C THR A 86 17.74 -31.79 13.92
N PHE A 87 17.46 -31.24 12.75
CA PHE A 87 17.56 -29.80 12.47
C PHE A 87 16.23 -29.27 11.93
N THR A 88 16.01 -27.97 12.02
CA THR A 88 14.74 -27.33 11.63
C THR A 88 14.96 -25.92 11.08
N ILE A 89 13.88 -25.29 10.61
CA ILE A 89 13.82 -23.86 10.29
C ILE A 89 13.58 -23.08 11.59
N GLU A 90 14.42 -22.09 11.84
CA GLU A 90 14.36 -21.20 13.00
C GLU A 90 13.64 -19.88 12.69
N LYS A 91 13.76 -19.39 11.45
CA LYS A 91 13.26 -18.06 11.07
C LYS A 91 12.89 -17.98 9.59
N PHE A 92 11.87 -17.17 9.30
CA PHE A 92 11.54 -16.68 7.96
C PHE A 92 11.73 -15.17 7.87
N GLU A 93 12.31 -14.68 6.78
CA GLU A 93 12.40 -13.26 6.47
C GLU A 93 11.90 -13.03 5.02
N PRO A 94 10.67 -12.53 4.85
CA PRO A 94 10.11 -12.27 3.53
C PRO A 94 10.72 -11.03 2.89
N LEU A 95 11.08 -11.15 1.61
CA LEU A 95 11.57 -10.08 0.73
C LEU A 95 10.58 -9.95 -0.44
N PRO A 96 9.48 -9.19 -0.26
CA PRO A 96 8.34 -9.24 -1.18
C PRO A 96 8.62 -8.61 -2.54
N GLU A 97 9.46 -7.57 -2.61
CA GLU A 97 9.85 -6.92 -3.87
C GLU A 97 10.63 -7.88 -4.79
N GLU A 98 11.41 -8.77 -4.20
CA GLU A 98 12.19 -9.79 -4.90
C GLU A 98 11.45 -11.12 -5.05
N LYS A 99 10.21 -11.20 -4.57
CA LYS A 99 9.42 -12.44 -4.44
C LYS A 99 10.25 -13.59 -3.85
N THR A 100 10.93 -13.28 -2.75
CA THR A 100 11.90 -14.17 -2.12
C THR A 100 11.58 -14.29 -0.63
N VAL A 101 11.91 -15.43 -0.02
CA VAL A 101 11.91 -15.61 1.43
C VAL A 101 13.26 -16.18 1.84
N LEU A 102 13.83 -15.65 2.92
CA LEU A 102 15.03 -16.21 3.55
C LEU A 102 14.60 -17.15 4.67
N LEU A 103 15.07 -18.39 4.61
CA LEU A 103 14.88 -19.41 5.62
C LEU A 103 16.19 -19.59 6.37
N THR A 104 16.18 -19.35 7.68
CA THR A 104 17.35 -19.66 8.52
C THR A 104 17.13 -21.03 9.16
N PHE A 105 18.01 -21.98 8.83
CA PHE A 105 18.02 -23.30 9.46
C PHE A 105 18.86 -23.31 10.74
N SER A 106 18.59 -24.23 11.64
CA SER A 106 19.40 -24.42 12.86
C SER A 106 20.82 -24.96 12.55
N GLU A 107 20.99 -25.56 11.38
CA GLU A 107 22.22 -26.20 10.88
C GLU A 107 22.46 -25.84 9.41
N GLU A 108 23.70 -25.97 8.95
CA GLU A 108 24.02 -25.80 7.54
C GLU A 108 23.43 -26.95 6.71
N VAL A 109 22.85 -26.63 5.56
CA VAL A 109 22.25 -27.60 4.63
C VAL A 109 22.78 -27.32 3.24
N ASP A 110 23.05 -28.36 2.46
CA ASP A 110 23.50 -28.18 1.08
C ASP A 110 22.33 -27.95 0.13
N MET A 111 22.53 -27.12 -0.90
CA MET A 111 21.47 -26.81 -1.88
C MET A 111 20.93 -28.06 -2.58
N GLU A 112 21.77 -29.07 -2.78
CA GLU A 112 21.39 -30.36 -3.39
C GLU A 112 20.37 -31.14 -2.55
N GLU A 113 20.41 -30.97 -1.22
CA GLU A 113 19.48 -31.61 -0.30
C GLU A 113 18.10 -30.94 -0.29
N LEU A 114 18.03 -29.65 -0.61
CA LEU A 114 16.77 -28.87 -0.63
C LEU A 114 16.10 -28.85 -2.01
N ARG A 115 16.90 -28.86 -3.08
CA ARG A 115 16.44 -28.65 -4.46
C ARG A 115 15.33 -29.61 -4.86
N ASN A 116 14.21 -29.06 -5.34
CA ASN A 116 13.02 -29.80 -5.77
C ASN A 116 12.39 -30.70 -4.69
N ARG A 117 12.72 -30.51 -3.40
CA ARG A 117 12.14 -31.29 -2.30
C ARG A 117 11.16 -30.48 -1.44
N GLY A 118 11.22 -29.16 -1.49
CA GLY A 118 10.28 -28.31 -0.77
C GLY A 118 8.93 -28.21 -1.48
N GLU A 119 7.86 -28.21 -0.71
CA GLU A 119 6.50 -27.96 -1.18
C GLU A 119 5.94 -26.71 -0.49
N VAL A 120 5.17 -25.90 -1.22
CA VAL A 120 4.56 -24.69 -0.69
C VAL A 120 3.04 -24.69 -0.89
N GLN A 121 2.31 -24.28 0.15
CA GLN A 121 0.86 -24.11 0.16
C GLN A 121 0.47 -22.71 0.66
N PRO A 122 -0.48 -21.99 0.04
CA PRO A 122 -1.08 -22.29 -1.26
C PRO A 122 -0.01 -22.38 -2.35
N TYR A 123 -0.34 -23.02 -3.48
CA TYR A 123 0.64 -23.27 -4.52
C TYR A 123 1.32 -21.97 -4.98
N ALA A 124 2.64 -21.92 -4.82
CA ALA A 124 3.50 -20.93 -5.43
C ALA A 124 4.62 -21.65 -6.17
N TYR A 125 4.87 -21.26 -7.42
CA TYR A 125 6.01 -21.79 -8.16
C TYR A 125 7.32 -21.49 -7.42
N LEU A 126 8.21 -22.48 -7.31
CA LEU A 126 9.51 -22.32 -6.67
C LEU A 126 10.61 -22.30 -7.72
N ASP A 127 11.38 -21.21 -7.76
CA ASP A 127 12.52 -21.06 -8.65
C ASP A 127 13.79 -21.59 -7.98
N TRP A 128 13.95 -22.91 -8.02
CA TRP A 128 15.08 -23.59 -7.42
C TRP A 128 16.44 -23.22 -8.04
N TRP A 129 16.45 -22.74 -9.28
CA TRP A 129 17.68 -22.40 -9.99
C TRP A 129 18.19 -21.00 -9.65
N SER A 130 17.27 -20.08 -9.33
CA SER A 130 17.61 -18.75 -8.80
C SER A 130 17.69 -18.71 -7.27
N SER A 131 17.47 -19.84 -6.60
CA SER A 131 17.58 -19.97 -5.15
C SER A 131 19.00 -20.39 -4.74
N SER A 132 19.43 -19.99 -3.55
CA SER A 132 20.81 -20.21 -3.10
C SER A 132 20.89 -20.47 -1.60
N VAL A 133 21.92 -21.20 -1.18
CA VAL A 133 22.22 -21.41 0.24
C VAL A 133 23.57 -20.77 0.57
N GLN A 134 23.62 -20.04 1.68
CA GLN A 134 24.84 -19.47 2.25
C GLN A 134 24.87 -19.76 3.75
N GLY A 135 25.72 -20.72 4.15
CA GLY A 135 25.78 -21.21 5.53
C GLY A 135 24.45 -21.82 5.97
N LYS A 136 23.81 -21.20 6.97
CA LYS A 136 22.50 -21.61 7.50
C LYS A 136 21.30 -20.95 6.80
N VAL A 137 21.55 -19.97 5.92
CA VAL A 137 20.50 -19.17 5.29
C VAL A 137 20.23 -19.70 3.88
N PHE A 138 18.98 -20.07 3.64
CA PHE A 138 18.48 -20.47 2.33
C PHE A 138 17.60 -19.36 1.76
N ARG A 139 18.04 -18.77 0.65
CA ARG A 139 17.30 -17.79 -0.13
C ARG A 139 16.43 -18.52 -1.13
N LEU A 140 15.14 -18.64 -0.83
CA LEU A 140 14.15 -19.27 -1.70
C LEU A 140 13.42 -18.22 -2.53
N LYS A 141 13.58 -18.28 -3.85
CA LYS A 141 12.85 -17.44 -4.80
C LYS A 141 11.62 -18.18 -5.30
N GLY A 142 10.49 -17.48 -5.44
CA GLY A 142 9.27 -18.10 -5.92
C GLY A 142 8.22 -17.12 -6.43
N GLY A 143 7.05 -17.65 -6.75
CA GLY A 143 5.85 -16.90 -7.14
C GLY A 143 5.08 -16.36 -5.95
N PHE A 144 5.74 -15.96 -4.87
CA PHE A 144 5.07 -15.48 -3.66
C PHE A 144 4.40 -14.11 -3.90
N GLU A 145 3.13 -14.02 -3.50
CA GLU A 145 2.29 -12.82 -3.60
C GLU A 145 2.17 -12.09 -2.26
N TYR A 146 1.99 -10.76 -2.32
CA TYR A 146 1.82 -9.88 -1.15
C TYR A 146 0.56 -10.24 -0.34
N GLY A 147 0.66 -10.16 0.99
CA GLY A 147 -0.43 -10.41 1.93
C GLY A 147 -0.87 -11.87 2.07
N ASN A 148 -0.30 -12.80 1.31
CA ASN A 148 -0.60 -14.21 1.42
C ASN A 148 0.25 -14.85 2.52
N GLU A 149 -0.36 -15.75 3.29
CA GLU A 149 0.35 -16.69 4.16
C GLU A 149 0.71 -17.93 3.34
N TYR A 150 1.96 -18.39 3.49
CA TYR A 150 2.46 -19.60 2.87
C TYR A 150 2.98 -20.55 3.94
N GLU A 151 2.78 -21.84 3.71
CA GLU A 151 3.40 -22.94 4.42
C GLU A 151 4.42 -23.61 3.51
N ILE A 152 5.67 -23.73 3.96
CA ILE A 152 6.72 -24.50 3.30
C ILE A 152 7.07 -25.72 4.13
N THR A 153 7.10 -26.87 3.47
CA THR A 153 7.48 -28.14 4.09
C THR A 153 8.58 -28.80 3.27
N PHE A 154 9.50 -29.47 3.98
CA PHE A 154 10.51 -30.34 3.39
C PHE A 154 10.30 -31.76 3.93
N PRO A 155 10.63 -32.80 3.15
CA PRO A 155 10.49 -34.18 3.62
C PRO A 155 11.54 -34.50 4.68
N GLU A 156 11.21 -35.38 5.63
CA GLU A 156 12.11 -35.77 6.75
C GLU A 156 13.44 -36.39 6.30
N LYS A 157 13.51 -36.85 5.05
CA LYS A 157 14.73 -37.40 4.42
C LYS A 157 15.80 -36.34 4.11
N VAL A 158 15.48 -35.05 4.18
CA VAL A 158 16.49 -33.99 4.01
C VAL A 158 17.46 -34.06 5.18
N THR A 159 18.75 -34.05 4.87
CA THR A 159 19.82 -34.07 5.88
C THR A 159 20.63 -32.79 5.89
N SER A 160 21.04 -32.34 7.08
CA SER A 160 22.03 -31.27 7.21
C SER A 160 23.42 -31.76 6.82
N ARG A 161 24.36 -30.83 6.63
CA ARG A 161 25.78 -31.15 6.38
C ARG A 161 26.41 -31.99 7.51
N ASN A 162 25.86 -31.89 8.71
CA ASN A 162 26.27 -32.65 9.90
C ASN A 162 25.50 -33.97 10.08
N GLY A 163 24.71 -34.40 9.08
CA GLY A 163 23.98 -35.67 9.09
C GLY A 163 22.74 -35.69 10.00
N LYS A 164 22.25 -34.54 10.45
CA LYS A 164 20.98 -34.46 11.21
C LYS A 164 19.81 -34.50 10.25
N THR A 165 18.69 -35.09 10.66
CA THR A 165 17.48 -35.20 9.85
C THR A 165 16.55 -34.00 10.02
N TYR A 166 15.84 -33.63 8.95
CA TYR A 166 14.90 -32.50 9.02
C TYR A 166 13.68 -32.89 9.86
N ARG A 167 13.31 -32.01 10.79
CA ARG A 167 12.05 -32.09 11.53
C ARG A 167 11.36 -30.73 11.46
N PRO A 168 10.14 -30.63 10.92
CA PRO A 168 9.46 -29.35 10.82
C PRO A 168 9.13 -28.79 12.22
N SER A 169 9.48 -27.52 12.46
CA SER A 169 9.01 -26.76 13.64
C SER A 169 8.32 -25.46 13.24
N LEU A 170 8.94 -24.71 12.32
CA LEU A 170 8.38 -23.50 11.75
C LEU A 170 8.15 -23.74 10.26
N VAL A 171 6.90 -23.75 9.84
CA VAL A 171 6.51 -24.05 8.46
C VAL A 171 5.82 -22.89 7.77
N LYS A 172 5.31 -21.90 8.52
CA LYS A 172 4.53 -20.78 7.96
C LYS A 172 5.29 -19.47 7.92
N PHE A 173 5.11 -18.72 6.85
CA PHE A 173 5.53 -17.33 6.72
C PHE A 173 4.45 -16.49 6.04
N HIS A 174 4.35 -15.23 6.44
CA HIS A 174 3.44 -14.27 5.84
C HIS A 174 4.22 -13.31 4.94
N MET A 175 3.81 -13.20 3.68
CA MET A 175 4.29 -12.13 2.81
C MET A 175 3.60 -10.84 3.24
N PRO A 176 4.34 -9.76 3.54
CA PRO A 176 3.72 -8.52 3.97
C PRO A 176 2.80 -7.96 2.88
N ASP A 177 1.87 -7.10 3.28
CA ASP A 177 1.05 -6.36 2.35
C ASP A 177 1.89 -5.39 1.50
N ARG A 178 1.39 -5.07 0.31
CA ARG A 178 2.00 -4.05 -0.54
C ARG A 178 1.87 -2.69 0.15
N PRO A 179 2.90 -1.82 0.11
CA PRO A 179 2.75 -0.46 0.61
C PRO A 179 1.65 0.27 -0.15
N GLN A 180 1.01 1.22 0.53
CA GLN A 180 0.04 2.11 -0.08
C GLN A 180 0.72 2.94 -1.18
N ALA A 181 0.09 3.03 -2.34
CA ALA A 181 0.63 3.78 -3.46
C ALA A 181 -0.48 4.49 -4.22
N LEU A 182 -0.20 5.74 -4.59
CA LEU A 182 -1.08 6.59 -5.38
C LEU A 182 -0.25 7.34 -6.40
N GLU A 183 -0.48 7.05 -7.69
CA GLU A 183 0.29 7.63 -8.79
C GLU A 183 -0.65 8.04 -9.91
N PHE A 184 -0.25 9.01 -10.73
CA PHE A 184 -0.96 9.22 -12.00
C PHE A 184 -0.64 8.09 -12.97
N THR A 185 -1.65 7.55 -13.64
CA THR A 185 -1.45 6.54 -14.68
C THR A 185 -0.62 7.11 -15.84
N GLU A 186 -0.82 8.39 -16.17
CA GLU A 186 -0.01 9.10 -17.16
C GLU A 186 1.25 9.70 -16.53
N LYS A 187 2.37 9.70 -17.26
CA LYS A 187 3.63 10.31 -16.82
C LYS A 187 3.78 11.79 -17.20
N LYS A 188 2.76 12.40 -17.82
CA LYS A 188 2.81 13.79 -18.26
C LYS A 188 2.59 14.75 -17.09
N THR A 189 3.42 15.77 -16.97
CA THR A 189 3.28 16.83 -15.95
C THR A 189 2.15 17.81 -16.27
N LEU A 190 1.76 17.87 -17.54
CA LEU A 190 0.63 18.65 -18.05
C LEU A 190 -0.48 17.69 -18.49
N ILE A 191 -1.66 17.87 -17.92
CA ILE A 191 -2.85 17.11 -18.27
C ILE A 191 -3.73 18.00 -19.15
N GLU A 192 -3.93 17.60 -20.40
CA GLU A 192 -4.77 18.32 -21.34
C GLU A 192 -6.19 17.76 -21.36
N ARG A 193 -7.17 18.66 -21.43
CA ARG A 193 -8.60 18.35 -21.48
C ARG A 193 -8.99 17.76 -22.83
N ASN A 194 -8.76 16.48 -23.02
CA ASN A 194 -9.26 15.75 -24.18
C ASN A 194 -10.62 15.10 -23.89
N SER A 195 -11.69 15.89 -24.05
CA SER A 195 -13.09 15.47 -24.21
C SER A 195 -13.80 14.78 -23.02
N ARG A 196 -13.13 14.00 -22.17
CA ARG A 196 -13.72 13.30 -21.01
C ARG A 196 -13.05 13.83 -19.75
N GLN A 197 -13.82 14.50 -18.89
CA GLN A 197 -13.38 15.17 -17.68
C GLN A 197 -12.86 14.18 -16.59
N MET A 198 -11.93 13.29 -16.92
CA MET A 198 -11.46 12.24 -16.02
C MET A 198 -9.95 12.36 -15.81
N ILE A 199 -9.51 12.12 -14.58
CA ILE A 199 -8.09 11.90 -14.27
C ILE A 199 -7.91 10.44 -13.89
N HIS A 200 -6.93 9.79 -14.53
CA HIS A 200 -6.60 8.40 -14.28
C HIS A 200 -5.44 8.30 -13.28
N LEU A 201 -5.69 7.55 -12.21
CA LEU A 201 -4.76 7.26 -11.14
C LEU A 201 -4.57 5.75 -11.04
N ASP A 202 -3.38 5.34 -10.65
CA ASP A 202 -3.11 3.99 -10.21
C ASP A 202 -3.08 3.97 -8.68
N VAL A 203 -3.90 3.08 -8.11
CA VAL A 203 -4.14 3.03 -6.66
C VAL A 203 -3.82 1.64 -6.12
N VAL A 204 -3.19 1.58 -4.96
CA VAL A 204 -2.91 0.35 -4.20
C VAL A 204 -3.21 0.60 -2.73
N ASN A 205 -4.04 -0.25 -2.11
CA ASN A 205 -4.31 -0.24 -0.66
C ASN A 205 -4.76 1.13 -0.10
N ILE A 206 -5.50 1.91 -0.89
CA ILE A 206 -6.03 3.23 -0.49
C ILE A 206 -7.53 3.28 -0.80
N ASP A 207 -8.33 3.36 0.26
CA ASP A 207 -9.79 3.38 0.14
C ASP A 207 -10.35 4.79 -0.09
N GLU A 208 -9.66 5.80 0.45
CA GLU A 208 -10.09 7.20 0.41
C GLU A 208 -9.04 8.08 -0.27
N ILE A 209 -9.42 8.64 -1.42
CA ILE A 209 -8.57 9.50 -2.23
C ILE A 209 -9.11 10.93 -2.10
N GLN A 210 -8.31 11.81 -1.52
CA GLN A 210 -8.62 13.23 -1.47
C GLN A 210 -8.00 13.94 -2.67
N PHE A 211 -8.86 14.57 -3.47
CA PHE A 211 -8.47 15.56 -4.46
C PHE A 211 -8.19 16.89 -3.77
N GLU A 212 -7.11 17.53 -4.20
CA GLU A 212 -6.67 18.84 -3.76
C GLU A 212 -6.32 19.66 -4.99
N GLY A 213 -7.05 20.74 -5.24
CA GLY A 213 -6.91 21.60 -6.41
C GLY A 213 -6.86 23.08 -6.06
N ILE A 214 -6.16 23.87 -6.86
CA ILE A 214 -6.16 25.33 -6.83
C ILE A 214 -6.44 25.82 -8.24
N GLN A 215 -7.50 26.61 -8.40
CA GLN A 215 -7.76 27.34 -9.64
C GLN A 215 -6.75 28.48 -9.77
N VAL A 216 -5.91 28.43 -10.78
CA VAL A 216 -4.82 29.40 -11.01
C VAL A 216 -5.23 30.36 -12.12
N PRO A 217 -5.20 31.69 -11.86
CA PRO A 217 -5.40 32.69 -12.91
C PRO A 217 -4.37 32.51 -14.04
N PRO A 218 -4.74 32.72 -15.33
CA PRO A 218 -3.81 32.55 -16.45
C PRO A 218 -2.48 33.30 -16.29
N MET A 219 -2.54 34.49 -15.69
CA MET A 219 -1.37 35.34 -15.45
C MET A 219 -0.42 34.76 -14.38
N ALA A 220 -0.95 33.97 -13.45
CA ALA A 220 -0.19 33.34 -12.37
C ALA A 220 0.37 31.96 -12.76
N LEU A 221 0.10 31.46 -13.98
CA LEU A 221 0.58 30.14 -14.41
C LEU A 221 2.11 29.97 -14.35
N PRO A 222 2.95 30.91 -14.84
CA PRO A 222 4.40 30.75 -14.77
C PRO A 222 4.88 30.54 -13.33
N LEU A 223 4.26 31.27 -12.41
CA LEU A 223 4.55 31.19 -10.98
C LEU A 223 4.10 29.85 -10.38
N ALA A 224 2.87 29.43 -10.65
CA ALA A 224 2.38 28.12 -10.20
C ALA A 224 3.27 26.99 -10.72
N ARG A 225 3.77 27.08 -11.97
CA ARG A 225 4.70 26.09 -12.53
C ARG A 225 6.06 26.06 -11.84
N SER A 226 6.62 27.20 -11.44
CA SER A 226 7.87 27.21 -10.67
C SER A 226 7.66 26.61 -9.29
N MET A 227 6.55 26.94 -8.62
CA MET A 227 6.21 26.39 -7.30
C MET A 227 6.13 24.86 -7.34
N VAL A 228 5.52 24.26 -8.36
CA VAL A 228 5.43 22.79 -8.52
C VAL A 228 6.78 22.13 -8.77
N LYS A 229 7.66 22.77 -9.52
CA LYS A 229 8.95 22.20 -9.91
C LYS A 229 9.93 22.15 -8.74
N ASP A 230 9.84 23.13 -7.85
CA ASP A 230 10.80 23.34 -6.77
C ASP A 230 10.33 22.78 -5.42
N SER A 231 9.09 22.28 -5.33
CA SER A 231 8.52 21.79 -4.08
C SER A 231 8.77 20.28 -3.86
N THR A 232 9.47 19.98 -2.76
CA THR A 232 9.21 18.81 -1.90
C THR A 232 7.72 18.77 -1.52
N PRO A 233 7.16 17.67 -0.98
CA PRO A 233 5.71 17.59 -0.72
C PRO A 233 5.23 18.61 0.33
N GLN A 234 5.08 19.87 -0.08
CA GLN A 234 4.50 20.99 0.67
C GLN A 234 3.00 20.80 0.72
N SER A 235 2.31 21.31 1.74
CA SER A 235 0.85 21.21 1.77
C SER A 235 0.21 22.11 0.70
N LEU A 236 -0.96 21.74 0.19
CA LEU A 236 -1.71 22.58 -0.75
C LEU A 236 -2.00 23.94 -0.13
N GLU A 237 -2.19 23.98 1.19
CA GLU A 237 -2.42 25.20 1.97
C GLU A 237 -1.23 26.16 1.93
N SER A 238 0.01 25.66 2.09
CA SER A 238 1.19 26.51 1.93
C SER A 238 1.32 27.01 0.50
N LEU A 239 1.08 26.13 -0.48
CA LEU A 239 1.18 26.50 -1.89
C LEU A 239 0.10 27.52 -2.31
N THR A 240 -1.11 27.40 -1.77
CA THR A 240 -2.19 28.37 -1.98
C THR A 240 -1.80 29.72 -1.40
N LYS A 241 -1.29 29.74 -0.17
CA LYS A 241 -0.88 30.97 0.51
C LYS A 241 0.27 31.67 -0.24
N ASP A 242 1.29 30.92 -0.64
CA ASP A 242 2.43 31.46 -1.39
C ASP A 242 1.96 32.02 -2.74
N LEU A 243 1.03 31.33 -3.42
CA LEU A 243 0.43 31.79 -4.66
C LEU A 243 -0.38 33.08 -4.46
N GLU A 244 -1.20 33.16 -3.41
CA GLU A 244 -1.99 34.35 -3.08
C GLU A 244 -1.11 35.57 -2.76
N GLU A 245 -0.06 35.40 -1.95
CA GLU A 245 0.85 36.47 -1.56
C GLU A 245 1.58 37.07 -2.77
N GLU A 246 2.10 36.22 -3.65
CA GLU A 246 2.80 36.66 -4.85
C GLU A 246 1.84 37.21 -5.91
N TYR A 247 0.66 36.61 -6.06
CA TYR A 247 -0.34 37.07 -7.00
C TYR A 247 -0.94 38.42 -6.61
N THR A 248 -1.11 38.70 -5.31
CA THR A 248 -1.66 39.99 -4.83
C THR A 248 -0.81 41.17 -5.32
N GLN A 249 0.52 41.06 -5.21
CA GLN A 249 1.44 42.10 -5.68
C GLN A 249 1.32 42.33 -7.19
N PHE A 250 1.10 41.25 -7.94
CA PHE A 250 0.92 41.29 -9.37
C PHE A 250 -0.45 41.89 -9.77
N ALA A 251 -1.51 41.49 -9.08
CA ALA A 251 -2.87 41.96 -9.32
C ALA A 251 -3.02 43.46 -9.01
N GLU A 252 -2.41 43.95 -7.92
CA GLU A 252 -2.38 45.37 -7.59
C GLU A 252 -1.73 46.21 -8.70
N ALA A 253 -0.61 45.75 -9.25
CA ALA A 253 0.09 46.42 -10.34
C ALA A 253 -0.73 46.52 -11.64
N LEU A 254 -1.65 45.57 -11.87
CA LEU A 254 -2.50 45.52 -13.06
C LEU A 254 -3.92 46.05 -12.85
N SER A 255 -4.32 46.31 -11.61
CA SER A 255 -5.67 46.73 -11.23
C SER A 255 -6.16 48.00 -11.95
N GLY A 256 -5.23 48.87 -12.35
CA GLY A 256 -5.52 50.09 -13.11
C GLY A 256 -5.80 49.89 -14.60
N SER A 257 -5.66 48.68 -15.14
CA SER A 257 -5.89 48.38 -16.56
C SER A 257 -7.19 47.59 -16.76
N GLU A 258 -8.14 48.20 -17.47
CA GLU A 258 -9.42 47.56 -17.85
C GLU A 258 -9.24 46.28 -18.67
N GLU A 259 -8.15 46.20 -19.44
CA GLU A 259 -7.85 45.07 -20.33
C GLU A 259 -7.56 43.78 -19.55
N PHE A 260 -6.99 43.90 -18.34
CA PHE A 260 -6.60 42.74 -17.53
C PHE A 260 -7.68 42.31 -16.53
N LYS A 261 -8.69 43.13 -16.25
CA LYS A 261 -9.76 42.82 -15.30
C LYS A 261 -10.41 41.44 -15.48
N PRO A 262 -10.68 40.94 -16.70
CA PRO A 262 -11.28 39.60 -16.86
C PRO A 262 -10.40 38.44 -16.39
N PHE A 263 -9.07 38.67 -16.36
CA PHE A 263 -8.06 37.67 -15.99
C PHE A 263 -7.59 37.82 -14.54
N LEU A 264 -7.95 38.92 -13.87
CA LEU A 264 -7.69 39.15 -12.47
C LEU A 264 -8.77 38.44 -11.63
N ARG A 265 -8.53 37.19 -11.28
CA ARG A 265 -9.36 36.41 -10.36
C ARG A 265 -8.53 35.93 -9.19
N ASP A 266 -9.15 35.75 -8.03
CA ASP A 266 -8.45 35.17 -6.89
C ASP A 266 -8.22 33.66 -7.13
N PRO A 267 -7.08 33.10 -6.68
CA PRO A 267 -6.92 31.67 -6.62
C PRO A 267 -8.00 31.04 -5.73
N VAL A 268 -8.59 29.94 -6.17
CA VAL A 268 -9.64 29.25 -5.40
C VAL A 268 -9.22 27.81 -5.14
N ALA A 269 -9.08 27.45 -3.86
CA ALA A 269 -8.82 26.07 -3.46
C ALA A 269 -10.10 25.22 -3.52
N ASP A 270 -9.94 23.97 -3.91
CA ASP A 270 -10.99 22.96 -3.97
C ASP A 270 -10.50 21.64 -3.37
N LYS A 271 -11.38 20.97 -2.62
CA LYS A 271 -11.09 19.72 -1.93
C LYS A 271 -12.29 18.79 -2.08
N ASN A 272 -12.06 17.60 -2.61
CA ASN A 272 -13.10 16.61 -2.80
C ASN A 272 -12.62 15.23 -2.38
N LEU A 273 -13.53 14.40 -1.88
CA LEU A 273 -13.22 13.06 -1.40
C LEU A 273 -13.83 12.02 -2.34
N PHE A 274 -13.02 11.03 -2.71
CA PHE A 274 -13.41 9.92 -3.56
C PHE A 274 -13.14 8.61 -2.84
N PHE A 275 -14.07 7.66 -2.99
CA PHE A 275 -13.92 6.32 -2.45
C PHE A 275 -13.51 5.38 -3.57
N SER A 276 -12.37 4.72 -3.40
CA SER A 276 -11.88 3.68 -4.28
C SER A 276 -12.04 2.34 -3.57
N PRO A 277 -13.04 1.51 -3.91
CA PRO A 277 -13.07 0.14 -3.42
C PRO A 277 -11.90 -0.61 -4.06
N THR A 278 -10.82 -0.75 -3.29
CA THR A 278 -9.60 -1.44 -3.69
C THR A 278 -9.56 -2.81 -3.06
N GLU A 279 -9.37 -3.83 -3.90
CA GLU A 279 -8.96 -5.13 -3.39
C GLU A 279 -7.54 -5.01 -2.83
N LYS A 280 -7.30 -5.64 -1.67
CA LYS A 280 -6.02 -5.54 -0.99
C LYS A 280 -4.90 -6.11 -1.87
N ASN A 281 -3.76 -5.43 -1.90
CA ASN A 281 -2.53 -5.79 -2.60
C ASN A 281 -2.60 -5.80 -4.14
N ILE A 282 -3.70 -5.31 -4.72
CA ILE A 282 -3.88 -5.23 -6.18
C ILE A 282 -3.75 -3.77 -6.63
N LYS A 283 -2.93 -3.55 -7.67
CA LYS A 283 -2.83 -2.25 -8.35
C LYS A 283 -4.02 -2.10 -9.28
N LYS A 284 -4.85 -1.07 -9.05
CA LYS A 284 -6.08 -0.84 -9.79
C LYS A 284 -6.09 0.55 -10.42
N PRO A 285 -6.50 0.66 -11.70
CA PRO A 285 -6.78 1.96 -12.28
C PRO A 285 -8.05 2.54 -11.66
N PHE A 286 -7.98 3.79 -11.22
CA PHE A 286 -9.08 4.58 -10.68
C PHE A 286 -9.24 5.85 -11.51
N SER A 287 -10.49 6.25 -11.77
CA SER A 287 -10.78 7.41 -12.60
C SER A 287 -11.59 8.42 -11.80
N VAL A 288 -11.02 9.61 -11.59
CA VAL A 288 -11.67 10.70 -10.87
C VAL A 288 -12.43 11.59 -11.85
N PRO A 289 -13.76 11.72 -11.74
CA PRO A 289 -14.51 12.69 -12.53
C PRO A 289 -14.25 14.10 -12.02
N LEU A 290 -13.94 15.03 -12.92
CA LEU A 290 -13.67 16.44 -12.66
C LEU A 290 -14.91 17.34 -12.84
N SER A 291 -16.10 16.76 -12.73
CA SER A 291 -17.38 17.48 -12.87
C SER A 291 -17.75 18.29 -11.63
N PHE A 292 -17.14 18.00 -10.47
CA PHE A 292 -17.37 18.71 -9.21
C PHE A 292 -16.79 20.13 -9.19
N ARG A 293 -15.93 20.46 -10.16
CA ARG A 293 -15.16 21.69 -10.17
C ARG A 293 -16.04 22.91 -10.32
N LYS A 294 -15.66 23.99 -9.63
CA LYS A 294 -16.34 25.28 -9.72
C LYS A 294 -15.93 25.99 -11.02
N ASN A 295 -16.91 26.39 -11.82
CA ASN A 295 -16.73 27.15 -13.07
C ASN A 295 -15.85 26.46 -14.14
N PRO A 296 -16.17 25.23 -14.58
CA PRO A 296 -15.36 24.46 -15.53
C PRO A 296 -15.24 25.09 -16.93
N GLU A 297 -16.13 26.04 -17.26
CA GLU A 297 -16.15 26.76 -18.53
C GLU A 297 -15.28 28.02 -18.55
N GLY A 298 -14.76 28.44 -17.39
CA GLY A 298 -14.01 29.69 -17.25
C GLY A 298 -12.60 29.69 -17.87
N GLY A 299 -12.22 28.64 -18.61
CA GLY A 299 -10.89 28.50 -19.22
C GLY A 299 -9.76 28.47 -18.19
N THR A 300 -10.06 28.05 -16.95
CA THR A 300 -9.13 28.18 -15.84
C THR A 300 -8.15 27.02 -15.78
N LEU A 301 -6.92 27.36 -15.47
CA LEU A 301 -5.85 26.41 -15.23
C LEU A 301 -5.97 25.94 -13.80
N GLU A 302 -5.70 24.68 -13.55
CA GLU A 302 -5.76 24.13 -12.20
C GLU A 302 -4.44 23.49 -11.85
N LEU A 303 -3.98 23.78 -10.64
CA LEU A 303 -2.96 22.98 -10.02
C LEU A 303 -3.64 21.93 -9.16
N LEU A 304 -3.40 20.66 -9.44
CA LEU A 304 -4.06 19.56 -8.72
C LEU A 304 -3.08 18.51 -8.23
N ARG A 305 -3.51 17.79 -7.20
CA ARG A 305 -2.85 16.60 -6.66
C ARG A 305 -3.86 15.71 -5.97
N PHE A 306 -3.44 14.48 -5.69
CA PHE A 306 -4.21 13.51 -4.95
C PHE A 306 -3.40 12.97 -3.78
N LYS A 307 -4.08 12.69 -2.67
CA LYS A 307 -3.47 12.06 -1.50
C LYS A 307 -4.41 11.06 -0.85
N ASN A 308 -3.85 10.12 -0.10
CA ASN A 308 -4.62 9.31 0.83
C ASN A 308 -5.20 10.21 1.94
N ASN A 309 -6.50 10.06 2.24
CA ASN A 309 -7.17 10.83 3.28
C ASN A 309 -6.91 10.29 4.70
N VAL A 310 -6.59 9.00 4.83
CA VAL A 310 -6.63 8.27 6.12
C VAL A 310 -5.26 8.15 6.80
N SER A 311 -4.14 8.27 6.08
CA SER A 311 -2.79 8.00 6.61
C SER A 311 -1.88 9.22 6.73
N ASP A 312 -0.85 9.10 7.58
CA ASP A 312 0.17 10.10 7.96
C ASP A 312 1.11 10.54 6.80
N GLY A 313 0.63 10.60 5.55
CA GLY A 313 1.38 11.10 4.39
C GLY A 313 1.89 10.02 3.43
N SER A 314 1.50 8.75 3.59
CA SER A 314 1.80 7.69 2.61
C SER A 314 0.78 7.71 1.46
N GLY A 315 1.27 7.86 0.22
CA GLY A 315 0.42 7.86 -0.98
C GLY A 315 -0.09 9.24 -1.37
N MET A 316 0.83 10.14 -1.75
CA MET A 316 0.52 11.44 -2.35
C MET A 316 1.17 11.54 -3.73
N THR A 317 0.43 12.07 -4.69
CA THR A 317 0.97 12.38 -6.02
C THR A 317 1.73 13.71 -6.00
N GLU A 318 2.64 13.88 -6.95
CA GLU A 318 3.15 15.21 -7.30
C GLU A 318 2.01 16.14 -7.71
N ALA A 319 2.20 17.44 -7.56
CA ALA A 319 1.26 18.42 -8.10
C ALA A 319 1.42 18.55 -9.63
N ARG A 320 0.32 18.71 -10.36
CA ARG A 320 0.31 18.81 -11.83
C ARG A 320 -0.60 19.92 -12.31
N VAL A 321 -0.24 20.50 -13.44
CA VAL A 321 -1.07 21.50 -14.12
C VAL A 321 -2.08 20.79 -15.00
N TYR A 322 -3.34 21.16 -14.85
CA TYR A 322 -4.47 20.72 -15.64
C TYR A 322 -5.02 21.89 -16.46
N ARG A 323 -5.23 21.68 -17.77
CA ARG A 323 -5.80 22.67 -18.70
C ARG A 323 -6.71 22.04 -19.73
#